data_AF-A0A1H3QR98-F1
#
_entry.id   AF-A0A1H3QR98-F1
#
_cell.length_a   1.000
_cell.length_b   1.000
_cell.length_c   1.000
_cell.angle_alpha   90.00
_cell.angle_beta   90.00
_cell.angle_gamma   90.00
#
_symmetry.space_group_name_H-M   'P 1'
#
loop_
_entity.id
_entity.type
_entity.pdbx_description
1 polymer ?
#
loop_
_entity_poly.entity_id
_entity_poly.type
_entity_poly.pdbx_seq_one_letter_code
_entity_poly.pdbx_strand_id
1 'polypeptide(L)'
;MPREDFIPDQYRDHAYEEVPLPLPGENATISCPHSYPLFYEPLGLDKGHKFLEIGLGSGYGTAVAREVVGKEGLVVAMEIDPLTFAFARTNLEKAGYKGVVLVNEDGGLGYAALQPYDRIAVTAACTEIPPPLIEQLKAGGKLIAPVIVGEEQNLVLLEKTTAGLRYAEFYGVQSFIKYRHGMEDIDGTITPNTI
;
A
#
# COMPACT_ATOMS: atom_id res chain seq x y z
N MET A 1 -15.28 7.62 3.69
CA MET A 1 -14.70 7.66 5.06
C MET A 1 -13.98 9.00 5.24
N PRO A 2 -14.11 9.68 6.38
CA PRO A 2 -13.42 10.94 6.63
C PRO A 2 -11.92 10.69 6.80
N ARG A 3 -11.08 11.46 6.11
CA ARG A 3 -9.62 11.27 6.12
C ARG A 3 -8.98 11.75 7.43
N GLU A 4 -9.58 12.72 8.09
CA GLU A 4 -9.21 13.27 9.40
C GLU A 4 -9.28 12.24 10.53
N ASP A 5 -9.98 11.12 10.34
CA ASP A 5 -10.04 10.01 11.31
C ASP A 5 -8.84 9.06 11.20
N PHE A 6 -7.99 9.24 10.18
CA PHE A 6 -6.83 8.40 9.88
C PHE A 6 -5.51 9.17 9.97
N ILE A 7 -5.48 10.31 10.64
CA ILE A 7 -4.26 11.13 10.78
C ILE A 7 -4.08 11.59 12.23
N PRO A 8 -2.84 11.92 12.65
CA PRO A 8 -2.60 12.53 13.95
C PRO A 8 -3.41 13.81 14.16
N ASP A 9 -3.87 14.04 15.39
CA ASP A 9 -4.77 15.16 15.71
C ASP A 9 -4.23 16.53 15.28
N GLN A 10 -2.91 16.72 15.36
CA GLN A 10 -2.25 17.97 14.96
C GLN A 10 -2.36 18.30 13.46
N TYR A 11 -2.72 17.33 12.61
CA TYR A 11 -2.86 17.51 11.17
C TYR A 11 -4.32 17.53 10.70
N ARG A 12 -5.30 17.48 11.61
CA ARG A 12 -6.73 17.39 11.24
C ARG A 12 -7.20 18.51 10.32
N ASP A 13 -6.72 19.73 10.51
CA ASP A 13 -7.10 20.87 9.67
C ASP A 13 -6.55 20.77 8.23
N HIS A 14 -5.51 19.95 8.03
CA HIS A 14 -4.88 19.70 6.73
C HIS A 14 -5.35 18.39 6.09
N ALA A 15 -6.36 17.72 6.66
CA ALA A 15 -6.77 16.38 6.25
C ALA A 15 -7.09 16.26 4.76
N TYR A 16 -7.62 17.31 4.14
CA TYR A 16 -8.09 17.32 2.76
C TYR A 16 -7.17 18.09 1.80
N GLU A 17 -6.00 18.50 2.26
CA GLU A 17 -4.98 19.07 1.39
C GLU A 17 -4.33 17.97 0.54
N GLU A 18 -3.94 18.31 -0.69
CA GLU A 18 -3.26 17.39 -1.61
C GLU A 18 -1.77 17.25 -1.28
N VAL A 19 -1.48 16.91 -0.03
CA VAL A 19 -0.15 16.69 0.51
C VAL A 19 -0.10 15.39 1.32
N PRO A 20 1.04 14.69 1.35
CA PRO A 20 1.25 13.63 2.33
C PRO A 20 1.37 14.23 3.73
N LEU A 21 0.89 13.50 4.74
CA LEU A 21 1.00 13.92 6.14
C LEU A 21 1.81 12.89 6.95
N PRO A 22 2.67 13.32 7.88
CA PRO A 22 3.45 12.40 8.71
C PRO A 22 2.58 11.51 9.60
N LEU A 23 3.02 10.27 9.78
CA LEU A 23 2.42 9.29 10.69
C LEU A 23 3.40 8.92 11.81
N PRO A 24 2.91 8.40 12.95
CA PRO A 24 3.79 7.78 13.95
C PRO A 24 4.54 6.59 13.35
N GLY A 25 5.82 6.45 13.67
CA GLY A 25 6.69 5.40 13.13
C GLY A 25 7.86 5.99 12.33
N GLU A 26 8.67 5.12 11.74
CA GLU A 26 9.85 5.53 10.97
C GLU A 26 9.48 5.89 9.53
N ASN A 27 9.62 7.18 9.18
CA ASN A 27 9.42 7.72 7.82
C ASN A 27 8.08 7.36 7.17
N ALA A 28 7.04 7.13 7.97
CA ALA A 28 5.71 6.79 7.48
C ALA A 28 4.88 8.04 7.17
N THR A 29 4.16 8.02 6.06
CA THR A 29 3.20 9.07 5.70
C THR A 29 1.88 8.46 5.24
N ILE A 30 0.79 9.18 5.45
CA ILE A 30 -0.44 8.95 4.69
C ILE A 30 -0.26 9.64 3.34
N SER A 31 -0.41 8.92 2.23
CA SER A 31 -0.33 9.49 0.88
C SER A 31 -1.39 10.58 0.68
N CYS A 32 -1.22 11.51 -0.26
CA CYS A 32 -2.26 12.50 -0.57
C CYS A 32 -3.59 11.82 -0.96
N PRO A 33 -4.75 12.51 -0.83
CA PRO A 33 -6.03 11.96 -1.23
C PRO A 33 -6.07 11.40 -2.67
N HIS A 34 -5.48 12.11 -3.64
CA HIS A 34 -5.49 11.67 -5.03
C HIS A 34 -4.62 10.43 -5.31
N SER A 35 -3.73 10.03 -4.40
CA SER A 35 -2.84 8.87 -4.62
C SER A 35 -3.61 7.57 -4.73
N TYR A 36 -4.60 7.33 -3.87
CA TYR A 36 -5.33 6.05 -3.83
C TYR A 36 -6.01 5.65 -5.15
N PRO A 37 -6.76 6.54 -5.85
CA PRO A 37 -7.31 6.19 -7.16
C PRO A 37 -6.22 5.90 -8.21
N LEU A 38 -5.05 6.54 -8.16
CA LEU A 38 -3.93 6.23 -9.07
C LEU A 38 -3.46 4.78 -8.93
N PHE A 39 -3.60 4.16 -7.75
CA PHE A 39 -3.30 2.75 -7.55
C PHE A 39 -4.48 1.87 -7.91
N TYR A 40 -5.65 2.15 -7.34
CA TYR A 40 -6.76 1.21 -7.35
C TYR A 40 -7.52 1.18 -8.68
N GLU A 41 -7.56 2.28 -9.44
CA GLU A 41 -8.22 2.32 -10.75
C GLU A 41 -7.48 1.51 -11.82
N PRO A 42 -6.16 1.68 -12.05
CA PRO A 42 -5.44 0.87 -13.05
C PRO A 42 -5.34 -0.60 -12.64
N LEU A 43 -5.25 -0.84 -11.33
CA LEU A 43 -5.34 -2.17 -10.75
C LEU A 43 -6.69 -2.82 -11.04
N GLY A 44 -7.74 -2.05 -11.32
CA GLY A 44 -9.10 -2.53 -11.53
C GLY A 44 -9.58 -3.27 -10.28
N LEU A 45 -9.40 -2.65 -9.11
CA LEU A 45 -9.93 -3.14 -7.85
C LEU A 45 -11.46 -3.08 -7.91
N ASP A 46 -12.13 -4.13 -7.44
CA ASP A 46 -13.56 -4.31 -7.63
C ASP A 46 -14.12 -5.22 -6.54
N LYS A 47 -15.45 -5.26 -6.45
CA LYS A 47 -16.21 -6.03 -5.49
C LYS A 47 -15.85 -7.51 -5.55
N GLY A 48 -15.64 -8.11 -4.38
CA GLY A 48 -15.36 -9.54 -4.23
C GLY A 48 -13.89 -9.93 -4.43
N HIS A 49 -13.01 -9.00 -4.83
CA HIS A 49 -11.59 -9.30 -4.94
C HIS A 49 -10.97 -9.67 -3.59
N LYS A 50 -10.01 -10.59 -3.61
CA LYS A 50 -9.01 -10.74 -2.56
C LYS A 50 -7.83 -9.82 -2.86
N PHE A 51 -7.72 -8.76 -2.08
CA PHE A 51 -6.73 -7.69 -2.24
C PHE A 51 -5.67 -7.76 -1.14
N LEU A 52 -4.40 -7.64 -1.52
CA LEU A 52 -3.27 -7.46 -0.60
C LEU A 52 -2.68 -6.06 -0.77
N GLU A 53 -2.59 -5.32 0.32
CA GLU A 53 -1.90 -4.03 0.41
C GLU A 53 -0.60 -4.19 1.21
N ILE A 54 0.52 -3.79 0.61
CA ILE A 54 1.81 -3.70 1.27
C ILE A 54 2.09 -2.23 1.59
N GLY A 55 2.12 -1.90 2.89
CA GLY A 55 2.17 -0.53 3.38
C GLY A 55 0.81 -0.08 3.89
N LEU A 56 0.40 -0.60 5.05
CA LEU A 56 -0.84 -0.24 5.75
C LEU A 56 -0.90 1.26 6.08
N GLY A 57 0.24 1.86 6.45
CA GLY A 57 0.34 3.29 6.74
C GLY A 57 -0.63 3.71 7.84
N SER A 58 -1.59 4.58 7.53
CA SER A 58 -2.61 5.01 8.48
C SER A 58 -3.85 4.13 8.57
N GLY A 59 -4.00 3.16 7.65
CA GLY A 59 -5.22 2.40 7.42
C GLY A 59 -6.24 3.07 6.50
N TYR A 60 -6.00 4.31 6.03
CA TYR A 60 -6.95 4.99 5.15
C TYR A 60 -7.08 4.30 3.77
N GLY A 61 -5.96 3.90 3.15
CA GLY A 61 -5.97 3.14 1.89
C GLY A 61 -6.73 1.82 2.03
N THR A 62 -6.41 1.06 3.08
CA THR A 62 -7.11 -0.17 3.44
C THR A 62 -8.61 0.05 3.62
N ALA A 63 -9.03 1.14 4.27
CA ALA A 63 -10.44 1.50 4.42
C ALA A 63 -11.10 1.79 3.06
N VAL A 64 -10.46 2.57 2.19
CA VAL A 64 -10.93 2.83 0.82
C VAL A 64 -11.06 1.53 0.03
N ALA A 65 -10.04 0.68 0.04
CA ALA A 65 -10.05 -0.61 -0.62
C ALA A 65 -11.16 -1.52 -0.07
N ARG A 66 -11.41 -1.48 1.25
CA ARG A 66 -12.45 -2.28 1.91
C ARG A 66 -13.86 -1.90 1.46
N GLU A 67 -14.11 -0.62 1.21
CA GLU A 67 -15.38 -0.13 0.63
C GLU A 67 -15.57 -0.60 -0.82
N VAL A 68 -14.52 -0.55 -1.64
CA VAL A 68 -14.56 -1.01 -3.05
C VAL A 68 -14.77 -2.53 -3.13
N VAL A 69 -13.97 -3.28 -2.37
CA VAL A 69 -14.00 -4.75 -2.36
C VAL A 69 -15.30 -5.29 -1.79
N GLY A 70 -15.93 -4.58 -0.85
CA GLY A 70 -17.22 -4.96 -0.29
C GLY A 70 -17.20 -6.26 0.51
N LYS A 71 -18.31 -6.60 1.16
CA LYS A 71 -18.35 -7.66 2.20
C LYS A 71 -18.01 -9.06 1.72
N GLU A 72 -18.18 -9.32 0.43
CA GLU A 72 -17.92 -10.62 -0.21
C GLU A 72 -16.45 -10.84 -0.58
N GLY A 73 -15.64 -9.78 -0.57
CA GLY A 73 -14.21 -9.87 -0.81
C GLY A 73 -13.40 -9.80 0.48
N LEU A 74 -12.08 -9.75 0.33
CA LEU A 74 -11.14 -9.79 1.45
C LEU A 74 -10.02 -8.79 1.20
N VAL A 75 -9.74 -7.97 2.22
CA VAL A 75 -8.58 -7.08 2.23
C VAL A 75 -7.61 -7.56 3.28
N VAL A 76 -6.38 -7.81 2.86
CA VAL A 76 -5.21 -8.08 3.70
C VAL A 76 -4.28 -6.89 3.58
N ALA A 77 -3.81 -6.34 4.69
CA ALA A 77 -2.89 -5.21 4.69
C ALA A 77 -1.71 -5.49 5.63
N MET A 78 -0.50 -5.17 5.15
CA MET A 78 0.75 -5.46 5.85
C MET A 78 1.50 -4.17 6.19
N GLU A 79 2.12 -4.14 7.35
CA GLU A 79 2.99 -3.05 7.81
C GLU A 79 4.21 -3.62 8.51
N ILE A 80 5.40 -3.09 8.20
CA ILE A 80 6.63 -3.52 8.85
C ILE A 80 6.85 -2.74 10.16
N ASP A 81 6.43 -1.48 10.23
CA ASP A 81 6.63 -0.64 11.41
C ASP A 81 5.55 -0.90 12.49
N PRO A 82 5.92 -1.36 13.70
CA PRO A 82 4.95 -1.69 14.73
C PRO A 82 4.18 -0.47 15.28
N LEU A 83 4.76 0.74 15.25
CA LEU A 83 4.09 1.96 15.70
C LEU A 83 3.05 2.40 14.67
N THR A 84 3.43 2.44 13.39
CA THR A 84 2.52 2.70 12.26
C THR A 84 1.39 1.68 12.23
N PHE A 85 1.72 0.40 12.40
CA PHE A 85 0.73 -0.68 12.45
C PHE A 85 -0.30 -0.49 13.57
N ALA A 86 0.18 -0.20 14.79
CA ALA A 86 -0.70 0.01 15.94
C ALA A 86 -1.61 1.24 15.74
N PHE A 87 -1.09 2.30 15.13
CA PHE A 87 -1.83 3.50 14.77
C PHE A 87 -2.96 3.16 13.76
N ALA A 88 -2.63 2.50 12.65
CA ALA A 88 -3.61 2.11 11.65
C ALA A 88 -4.70 1.18 12.17
N ARG A 89 -4.33 0.17 12.95
CA ARG A 89 -5.28 -0.75 13.57
C ARG A 89 -6.29 0.03 14.42
N THR A 90 -5.81 0.98 15.23
CA THR A 90 -6.66 1.83 16.07
C THR A 90 -7.62 2.68 15.24
N ASN A 91 -7.16 3.28 14.14
CA ASN A 91 -8.00 4.08 13.26
C ASN A 91 -9.09 3.24 12.60
N LEU A 92 -8.72 2.08 12.04
CA LEU A 92 -9.65 1.15 11.40
C LEU A 92 -10.71 0.64 12.40
N GLU A 93 -10.31 0.30 13.63
CA GLU A 93 -11.21 -0.11 14.70
C GLU A 93 -12.20 1.00 15.06
N LYS A 94 -11.72 2.23 15.28
CA LYS A 94 -12.57 3.41 15.59
C LYS A 94 -13.54 3.73 14.46
N ALA A 95 -13.09 3.63 13.21
CA ALA A 95 -13.90 3.85 12.02
C ALA A 95 -14.86 2.68 11.72
N GLY A 96 -14.82 1.59 12.51
CA GLY A 96 -15.76 0.47 12.41
C GLY A 96 -15.43 -0.55 11.32
N TYR A 97 -14.23 -0.49 10.73
CA TYR A 97 -13.80 -1.44 9.71
C TYR A 97 -13.50 -2.80 10.33
N LYS A 98 -14.32 -3.80 9.97
CA LYS A 98 -14.19 -5.20 10.37
C LYS A 98 -13.94 -6.08 9.14
N GLY A 99 -13.35 -7.24 9.38
CA GLY A 99 -13.06 -8.22 8.31
C GLY A 99 -11.93 -7.80 7.37
N VAL A 100 -11.07 -6.88 7.82
CA VAL A 100 -9.74 -6.66 7.24
C VAL A 100 -8.74 -7.51 8.02
N VAL A 101 -7.78 -8.13 7.33
CA VAL A 101 -6.69 -8.87 7.97
C VAL A 101 -5.48 -7.95 8.02
N LEU A 102 -5.05 -7.59 9.22
CA LEU A 102 -3.89 -6.74 9.43
C LEU A 102 -2.72 -7.60 9.92
N VAL A 103 -1.57 -7.48 9.26
CA VAL A 103 -0.37 -8.27 9.57
C VAL A 103 0.81 -7.31 9.81
N ASN A 104 1.47 -7.43 10.97
CA ASN A 104 2.68 -6.66 11.27
C ASN A 104 3.92 -7.50 10.96
N GLU A 105 4.26 -7.59 9.68
CA GLU A 105 5.37 -8.39 9.16
C GLU A 105 5.98 -7.70 7.93
N ASP A 106 7.08 -8.25 7.42
CA ASP A 106 7.71 -7.77 6.19
C ASP A 106 6.84 -8.07 4.95
N GLY A 107 6.33 -7.00 4.33
CA GLY A 107 5.44 -7.09 3.18
C GLY A 107 6.08 -7.64 1.89
N GLY A 108 7.39 -7.70 1.77
CA GLY A 108 8.08 -8.21 0.58
C GLY A 108 8.02 -9.72 0.47
N LEU A 109 7.77 -10.38 1.60
CA LEU A 109 7.45 -11.80 1.66
C LEU A 109 5.98 -12.05 1.28
N GLY A 110 5.17 -11.01 1.16
CA GLY A 110 3.71 -11.10 1.04
C GLY A 110 3.09 -11.84 2.22
N TYR A 111 1.86 -12.33 2.03
CA TYR A 111 1.16 -13.11 3.05
C TYR A 111 0.63 -14.42 2.47
N ALA A 112 1.53 -15.42 2.44
CA ALA A 112 1.29 -16.71 1.80
C ALA A 112 0.12 -17.50 2.40
N ALA A 113 -0.25 -17.25 3.66
CA ALA A 113 -1.34 -17.96 4.34
C ALA A 113 -2.72 -17.72 3.69
N LEU A 114 -2.90 -16.59 2.99
CA LEU A 114 -4.17 -16.24 2.33
C LEU A 114 -4.05 -16.17 0.80
N GLN A 115 -2.93 -16.60 0.22
CA GLN A 115 -2.77 -16.67 -1.22
C GLN A 115 -3.81 -17.61 -1.87
N PRO A 116 -4.10 -17.48 -3.18
CA PRO A 116 -3.61 -16.44 -4.08
C PRO A 116 -4.52 -15.18 -4.09
N TYR A 117 -3.96 -14.04 -4.47
CA TYR A 117 -4.61 -12.72 -4.52
C TYR A 117 -5.08 -12.35 -5.93
N ASP A 118 -6.22 -11.67 -6.02
CA ASP A 118 -6.71 -11.09 -7.26
C ASP A 118 -5.93 -9.83 -7.61
N ARG A 119 -5.63 -9.01 -6.60
CA ARG A 119 -4.99 -7.71 -6.72
C ARG A 119 -3.96 -7.53 -5.60
N ILE A 120 -2.82 -6.93 -5.94
CA ILE A 120 -1.79 -6.55 -4.97
C ILE A 120 -1.40 -5.10 -5.22
N ALA A 121 -1.29 -4.28 -4.18
CA ALA A 121 -0.72 -2.95 -4.26
C ALA A 121 0.45 -2.83 -3.27
N VAL A 122 1.57 -2.27 -3.72
CA VAL A 122 2.66 -1.86 -2.85
C VAL A 122 2.64 -0.34 -2.80
N THR A 123 2.40 0.25 -1.63
CA THR A 123 2.26 1.72 -1.45
C THR A 123 3.54 2.37 -0.93
N ALA A 124 4.67 1.65 -1.03
CA ALA A 124 6.02 2.11 -0.79
C ALA A 124 6.91 1.77 -2.00
N ALA A 125 7.81 2.68 -2.37
CA ALA A 125 8.67 2.58 -3.53
C ALA A 125 9.71 1.48 -3.38
N CYS A 126 9.72 0.50 -4.27
CA CYS A 126 10.70 -0.59 -4.27
C CYS A 126 11.70 -0.42 -5.42
N THR A 127 12.90 -0.97 -5.27
CA THR A 127 13.89 -1.02 -6.37
C THR A 127 13.47 -2.00 -7.46
N GLU A 128 12.79 -3.07 -7.08
CA GLU A 128 12.13 -4.03 -7.95
C GLU A 128 10.89 -4.58 -7.25
N ILE A 129 9.93 -5.09 -8.02
CA ILE A 129 8.74 -5.74 -7.45
C ILE A 129 9.18 -7.06 -6.80
N PRO A 130 8.95 -7.28 -5.48
CA PRO A 130 9.37 -8.51 -4.81
C PRO A 130 8.78 -9.76 -5.47
N PRO A 131 9.61 -10.77 -5.84
CA PRO A 131 9.14 -12.01 -6.46
C PRO A 131 8.03 -12.75 -5.68
N PRO A 132 8.04 -12.81 -4.32
CA PRO A 132 6.97 -13.47 -3.57
C PRO A 132 5.58 -12.88 -3.84
N LEU A 133 5.48 -11.57 -4.12
CA LEU A 133 4.22 -10.93 -4.45
C LEU A 133 3.69 -11.38 -5.81
N ILE A 134 4.57 -11.55 -6.80
CA ILE A 134 4.21 -12.07 -8.13
C ILE A 134 3.79 -13.54 -8.04
N GLU A 135 4.45 -14.33 -7.21
CA GLU A 135 4.12 -15.73 -6.97
C GLU A 135 2.73 -15.89 -6.36
N GLN A 136 2.41 -15.07 -5.35
CA GLN A 136 1.13 -15.08 -4.64
C GLN A 136 -0.04 -14.49 -5.45
N LEU A 137 0.22 -13.93 -6.63
CA LEU A 137 -0.80 -13.41 -7.54
C LEU A 137 -1.49 -14.55 -8.31
N LYS A 138 -2.82 -14.48 -8.44
CA LYS A 138 -3.60 -15.39 -9.30
C LYS A 138 -3.22 -15.22 -10.77
N ALA A 139 -3.49 -16.26 -11.58
CA ALA A 139 -3.58 -16.09 -13.02
C ALA A 139 -4.71 -15.09 -13.36
N GLY A 140 -4.41 -14.11 -14.21
CA GLY A 140 -5.26 -12.94 -14.47
C GLY A 140 -5.22 -11.87 -13.38
N GLY A 141 -4.46 -12.07 -12.31
CA GLY A 141 -4.29 -11.09 -11.25
C GLY A 141 -3.38 -9.94 -11.66
N LYS A 142 -3.51 -8.82 -10.96
CA LYS A 142 -2.71 -7.61 -11.20
C LYS A 142 -1.98 -7.14 -9.94
N LEU A 143 -0.79 -6.60 -10.11
CA LEU A 143 0.01 -5.98 -9.06
C LEU A 143 0.39 -4.57 -9.51
N ILE A 144 0.31 -3.59 -8.62
CA ILE A 144 0.80 -2.23 -8.89
C ILE A 144 1.76 -1.77 -7.79
N ALA A 145 2.88 -1.16 -8.18
CA ALA A 145 3.90 -0.69 -7.25
C ALA A 145 4.67 0.51 -7.83
N PRO A 146 5.09 1.49 -7.03
CA PRO A 146 6.09 2.46 -7.44
C PRO A 146 7.45 1.77 -7.45
N VAL A 147 8.12 1.82 -8.61
CA VAL A 147 9.44 1.23 -8.84
C VAL A 147 10.45 2.34 -9.09
N ILE A 148 11.56 2.31 -8.37
CA ILE A 148 12.64 3.30 -8.49
C ILE A 148 13.47 2.97 -9.74
N VAL A 149 13.56 3.91 -10.67
CA VAL A 149 14.36 3.80 -11.90
C VAL A 149 15.27 5.02 -12.00
N GLY A 150 16.54 4.84 -11.65
CA GLY A 150 17.49 5.97 -11.56
C GLY A 150 17.11 6.90 -10.41
N GLU A 151 16.86 8.17 -10.71
CA GLU A 151 16.42 9.18 -9.74
C GLU A 151 14.89 9.35 -9.70
N GLU A 152 14.15 8.62 -10.54
CA GLU A 152 12.70 8.72 -10.69
C GLU A 152 11.97 7.53 -10.04
N GLN A 153 10.68 7.72 -9.75
CA GLN A 153 9.76 6.65 -9.36
C GLN A 153 8.68 6.50 -10.43
N ASN A 154 8.55 5.32 -11.01
CA ASN A 154 7.53 5.00 -12.00
C ASN A 154 6.48 4.08 -11.36
N LEU A 155 5.20 4.36 -11.60
CA LEU A 155 4.16 3.44 -11.16
C LEU A 155 4.08 2.31 -12.18
N VAL A 156 4.38 1.09 -11.75
CA VAL A 156 4.42 -0.10 -12.61
C VAL A 156 3.21 -0.98 -12.32
N LEU A 157 2.40 -1.22 -13.34
CA LEU A 157 1.31 -2.20 -13.31
C LEU A 157 1.77 -3.49 -13.99
N LEU A 158 1.71 -4.58 -13.25
CA LEU A 158 2.01 -5.93 -13.69
C LEU A 158 0.72 -6.76 -13.75
N GLU A 159 0.54 -7.52 -14.83
CA GLU A 159 -0.53 -8.52 -14.96
C GLU A 159 0.06 -9.91 -15.20
N LYS A 160 -0.36 -10.88 -14.41
CA LYS A 160 0.06 -12.28 -14.54
C LYS A 160 -0.86 -13.02 -15.50
N THR A 161 -0.50 -13.06 -16.77
CA THR A 161 -1.28 -13.74 -17.81
C THR A 161 -0.89 -15.22 -17.93
N THR A 162 -1.66 -15.98 -18.71
CA THR A 162 -1.31 -17.37 -19.06
C THR A 162 -0.05 -17.48 -19.93
N ALA A 163 0.38 -16.40 -20.58
CA ALA A 163 1.57 -16.35 -21.44
C ALA A 163 2.80 -15.79 -20.72
N GLY A 164 2.69 -15.44 -19.43
CA GLY A 164 3.74 -14.77 -18.66
C GLY A 164 3.28 -13.42 -18.12
N LEU A 165 4.25 -12.57 -17.78
CA LEU A 165 4.01 -11.27 -17.17
C LEU A 165 3.88 -10.18 -18.22
N ARG A 166 2.86 -9.33 -18.10
CA ARG A 166 2.69 -8.12 -18.90
C ARG A 166 2.86 -6.89 -18.01
N TYR A 167 3.61 -5.91 -18.50
CA TYR A 167 3.90 -4.66 -17.79
C TYR A 167 3.28 -3.47 -18.50
N ALA A 168 2.86 -2.48 -17.71
CA ALA A 168 2.55 -1.12 -18.14
C ALA A 168 3.17 -0.14 -17.14
N GLU A 169 3.75 0.95 -17.63
CA GLU A 169 4.41 1.97 -16.81
C GLU A 169 3.66 3.30 -16.93
N PHE A 170 3.51 3.98 -15.81
CA PHE A 170 2.99 5.34 -15.73
C PHE A 170 4.10 6.25 -15.21
N TYR A 171 4.51 7.21 -16.05
CA TYR A 171 5.57 8.17 -15.76
C TYR A 171 5.00 9.43 -15.09
N GLY A 172 5.84 10.16 -14.36
CA GLY A 172 5.49 11.45 -13.73
C GLY A 172 4.53 11.32 -12.55
N VAL A 173 4.53 10.16 -11.88
CA VAL A 173 3.76 9.92 -10.66
C VAL A 173 4.49 10.49 -9.43
N GLN A 174 3.73 10.75 -8.38
CA GLN A 174 4.22 11.33 -7.12
C GLN A 174 5.29 10.46 -6.43
N SER A 175 6.11 11.07 -5.58
CA SER A 175 7.08 10.34 -4.75
C SER A 175 6.41 9.58 -3.60
N PHE A 176 6.77 8.31 -3.43
CA PHE A 176 6.37 7.43 -2.32
C PHE A 176 7.56 7.16 -1.40
N ILE A 177 7.27 6.83 -0.13
CA ILE A 177 8.26 6.40 0.86
C ILE A 177 8.94 5.10 0.40
N LYS A 178 10.21 4.88 0.74
CA LYS A 178 10.93 3.68 0.30
C LYS A 178 10.41 2.43 1.01
N TYR A 179 10.28 1.35 0.26
CA TYR A 179 9.94 0.03 0.76
C TYR A 179 11.14 -0.57 1.52
N ARG A 180 10.87 -1.22 2.66
CA ARG A 180 11.88 -1.76 3.59
C ARG A 180 11.81 -3.27 3.64
N HIS A 181 12.97 -3.92 3.61
CA HIS A 181 13.11 -5.37 3.77
C HIS A 181 13.90 -5.64 5.06
N GLY A 182 13.34 -6.42 5.99
CA GLY A 182 14.03 -6.75 7.25
C GLY A 182 14.59 -5.55 8.01
N MET A 183 13.78 -4.56 8.37
CA MET A 183 14.17 -3.34 9.13
C MET A 183 15.36 -2.52 8.61
N GLU A 184 15.93 -2.84 7.46
CA GLU A 184 16.94 -2.05 6.76
C GLU A 184 16.33 -1.46 5.48
N ASP A 185 16.61 -0.18 5.21
CA ASP A 185 16.32 0.41 3.90
C ASP A 185 17.17 -0.33 2.85
N ILE A 186 16.56 -0.75 1.74
CA ILE A 186 17.17 -1.62 0.72
C ILE A 186 18.32 -0.92 -0.06
N ASP A 187 18.65 0.33 0.29
CA ASP A 187 19.75 1.09 -0.29
C ASP A 187 20.89 1.44 0.68
N GLY A 188 20.82 1.01 1.95
CA GLY A 188 21.88 1.30 2.93
C GLY A 188 22.07 2.79 3.22
N THR A 189 21.13 3.65 2.85
CA THR A 189 21.19 5.10 3.10
C THR A 189 20.09 5.55 4.06
N ILE A 190 20.51 5.93 5.27
CA ILE A 190 19.69 6.68 6.22
C ILE A 190 19.26 7.98 5.52
N THR A 191 17.98 8.11 5.19
CA THR A 191 17.45 9.38 4.68
C THR A 191 17.50 10.43 5.80
N PRO A 192 18.12 11.61 5.59
CA PRO A 192 18.08 12.68 6.58
C PRO A 192 16.66 13.23 6.65
N ASN A 193 16.09 13.24 7.86
CA ASN A 193 14.84 13.94 8.18
C ASN A 193 14.83 15.33 7.50
N THR A 194 13.98 15.49 6.50
CA THR A 194 13.65 16.82 5.98
C THR A 194 12.20 17.11 6.34
N ILE A 195 12.08 18.24 7.04
CA ILE A 195 10.93 18.81 7.75
C ILE A 195 9.82 19.18 6.77
#